data_AF-A0A7X8ZV44-F1
#
_entry.id   AF-A0A7X8ZV44-F1
#
_cell.length_a   1.000
_cell.length_b   1.000
_cell.length_c   1.000
_cell.angle_alpha   90.00
_cell.angle_beta   90.00
_cell.angle_gamma   90.00
#
_symmetry.space_group_name_H-M   'P 1'
#
loop_
_entity.id
_entity.type
_entity.pdbx_description
1 polymer ?
#
loop_
_entity_poly.entity_id
_entity_poly.type
_entity_poly.pdbx_seq_one_letter_code
_entity_poly.pdbx_strand_id
1 'polypeptide(L)'
;MKHMMLDCYGSTESKLDDVKYINNMLNHIAYEVGVITVAPPFLLPYYYGVDQSDMGVSAFLFLKGGHITIHTFPLRECYFVDMVYDGEYDVEKAYGLFKRLLPFEVTRSSVQISERKVGEFRTVPVNPDEDFGPHIFARIKANKEPSMENVFEFLEDIIDKVNMTPIIRPYVIKDVMNHYTYLSGMVMIAESHISFHYNYNTGIIYFDLFSCKMFDYSILDKLLKEEYGELLSYVIIPRGTKHKYNRVSSMLKKEEIYNSAWKKNITE
;
A
#
# COMPACT_ATOMS: atom_id res chain seq x y z
N MET A 1 -6.79 16.38 3.22
CA MET A 1 -6.78 14.91 3.11
C MET A 1 -5.33 14.49 3.29
N LYS A 2 -4.98 14.23 4.55
CA LYS A 2 -3.61 13.87 4.94
C LYS A 2 -3.37 12.41 4.60
N HIS A 3 -2.31 12.14 3.85
CA HIS A 3 -1.80 10.81 3.58
C HIS A 3 -0.53 10.61 4.41
N MET A 4 -0.62 9.81 5.47
CA MET A 4 0.52 9.38 6.28
C MET A 4 1.09 8.09 5.70
N MET A 5 2.40 8.06 5.52
CA MET A 5 3.14 6.96 4.94
C MET A 5 4.24 6.55 5.90
N LEU A 6 4.25 5.28 6.29
CA LEU A 6 5.22 4.73 7.22
C LEU A 6 6.06 3.68 6.51
N ASP A 7 7.37 3.85 6.55
CA ASP A 7 8.33 2.84 6.13
C ASP A 7 9.08 2.37 7.38
N CYS A 8 8.62 1.25 7.95
CA CYS A 8 9.02 0.80 9.28
C CYS A 8 9.95 -0.40 9.20
N TYR A 9 11.07 -0.35 9.92
CA TYR A 9 12.08 -1.41 9.93
C TYR A 9 12.51 -1.81 11.34
N GLY A 10 13.09 -3.01 11.48
CA GLY A 10 13.47 -3.57 12.77
C GLY A 10 12.26 -3.97 13.61
N SER A 11 11.18 -4.38 12.95
CA SER A 11 9.97 -4.89 13.62
C SER A 11 10.09 -6.39 13.91
N THR A 12 9.27 -6.87 14.84
CA THR A 12 9.33 -8.26 15.32
C THR A 12 8.60 -9.20 14.37
N GLU A 13 9.32 -10.17 13.80
CA GLU A 13 8.84 -11.19 12.85
C GLU A 13 7.49 -11.81 13.26
N SER A 14 7.37 -12.31 14.50
CA SER A 14 6.16 -13.01 14.97
C SER A 14 4.87 -12.18 14.87
N LYS A 15 4.94 -10.85 14.98
CA LYS A 15 3.77 -9.97 14.81
C LYS A 15 3.50 -9.63 13.35
N LEU A 16 4.56 -9.61 12.52
CA LEU A 16 4.45 -9.32 11.09
C LEU A 16 3.73 -10.43 10.34
N ASP A 17 3.84 -11.68 10.82
CA ASP A 17 3.19 -12.86 10.23
C ASP A 17 1.84 -13.25 10.89
N ASP A 18 1.42 -12.53 11.94
CA ASP A 18 0.16 -12.84 12.63
C ASP A 18 -1.02 -12.10 12.00
N VAL A 19 -1.70 -12.78 11.06
CA VAL A 19 -2.88 -12.28 10.35
C VAL A 19 -3.98 -11.77 11.29
N LYS A 20 -4.22 -12.48 12.41
CA LYS A 20 -5.24 -12.10 13.39
C LYS A 20 -4.83 -10.84 14.14
N TYR A 21 -3.54 -10.73 14.48
CA TYR A 21 -2.97 -9.54 15.09
C TYR A 21 -3.11 -8.33 14.17
N ILE A 22 -2.74 -8.45 12.90
CA ILE A 22 -2.89 -7.37 11.89
C ILE A 22 -4.35 -6.93 11.77
N ASN A 23 -5.30 -7.86 11.68
CA ASN A 23 -6.72 -7.53 11.66
C ASN A 23 -7.16 -6.70 12.87
N ASN A 24 -6.80 -7.14 14.08
CA ASN A 24 -7.17 -6.46 15.32
C ASN A 24 -6.50 -5.09 15.43
N MET A 25 -5.24 -4.99 14.99
CA MET A 25 -4.50 -3.74 14.96
C MET A 25 -5.18 -2.70 14.05
N LEU A 26 -5.55 -3.07 12.82
CA LEU A 26 -6.20 -2.14 11.88
C LEU A 26 -7.52 -1.61 12.44
N ASN A 27 -8.35 -2.49 13.01
CA ASN A 27 -9.60 -2.08 13.67
C ASN A 27 -9.35 -1.17 14.88
N HIS A 28 -8.37 -1.50 15.72
CA HIS A 28 -8.01 -0.70 16.89
C HIS A 28 -7.53 0.70 16.45
N ILE A 29 -6.64 0.78 15.46
CA ILE A 29 -6.14 2.06 14.95
C ILE A 29 -7.28 2.90 14.37
N ALA A 30 -8.14 2.32 13.53
CA ALA A 30 -9.25 3.06 12.94
C ALA A 30 -10.20 3.63 14.02
N TYR A 31 -10.53 2.81 15.02
CA TYR A 31 -11.38 3.22 16.14
C TYR A 31 -10.74 4.33 16.98
N GLU A 32 -9.49 4.17 17.38
CA GLU A 32 -8.79 5.15 18.22
C GLU A 32 -8.52 6.46 17.50
N VAL A 33 -8.15 6.42 16.22
CA VAL A 33 -7.93 7.64 15.43
C VAL A 33 -9.24 8.34 15.11
N GLY A 34 -10.38 7.63 15.16
CA GLY A 34 -11.71 8.19 14.94
C GLY A 34 -12.07 8.36 13.46
N VAL A 35 -11.50 7.53 12.59
CA VAL A 35 -11.83 7.51 11.16
C VAL A 35 -13.04 6.61 10.88
N ILE A 36 -13.78 6.92 9.82
CA ILE A 36 -14.95 6.12 9.42
C ILE A 36 -14.50 5.00 8.49
N THR A 37 -14.67 3.76 8.92
CA THR A 37 -14.44 2.54 8.12
C THR A 37 -15.66 2.22 7.25
N VAL A 38 -15.42 1.82 6.00
CA VAL A 38 -16.48 1.42 5.04
C VAL A 38 -16.78 -0.07 5.09
N ALA A 39 -15.75 -0.89 5.31
CA ALA A 39 -15.83 -2.33 5.38
C ALA A 39 -14.83 -2.86 6.43
N PRO A 40 -14.96 -4.12 6.89
CA PRO A 40 -13.91 -4.77 7.68
C PRO A 40 -12.58 -4.83 6.92
N PRO A 41 -11.43 -4.98 7.62
CA PRO A 41 -10.15 -5.20 6.96
C PRO A 41 -10.18 -6.42 6.05
N PHE A 42 -9.65 -6.26 4.83
CA PHE A 42 -9.37 -7.35 3.93
C PHE A 42 -7.96 -7.87 4.21
N LEU A 43 -7.82 -9.18 4.43
CA LEU A 43 -6.57 -9.81 4.86
C LEU A 43 -6.07 -10.74 3.75
N LEU A 44 -4.83 -10.57 3.34
CA LEU A 44 -4.18 -11.30 2.25
C LEU A 44 -2.83 -11.85 2.73
N PRO A 45 -2.83 -13.05 3.34
CA PRO A 45 -1.59 -13.76 3.61
C PRO A 45 -0.94 -14.14 2.27
N TYR A 46 0.31 -13.72 2.07
CA TYR A 46 1.05 -13.92 0.84
C TYR A 46 2.27 -14.80 1.15
N TYR A 47 2.09 -16.12 1.03
CA TYR A 47 3.12 -17.12 1.37
C TYR A 47 3.64 -17.90 0.17
N TYR A 48 3.13 -17.59 -1.02
CA TYR A 48 3.38 -18.29 -2.28
C TYR A 48 4.05 -17.37 -3.32
N GLY A 49 4.65 -16.27 -2.85
CA GLY A 49 5.37 -15.34 -3.72
C GLY A 49 6.58 -15.98 -4.38
N VAL A 50 6.99 -15.40 -5.52
CA VAL A 50 8.16 -15.85 -6.28
C VAL A 50 9.44 -15.68 -5.44
N ASP A 51 9.58 -14.56 -4.74
CA ASP A 51 10.62 -14.35 -3.74
C ASP A 51 10.07 -14.73 -2.35
N GLN A 52 10.62 -15.79 -1.76
CA GLN A 52 10.23 -16.22 -0.41
C GLN A 52 10.51 -15.15 0.66
N SER A 53 11.47 -14.27 0.45
CA SER A 53 11.74 -13.16 1.37
C SER A 53 10.68 -12.07 1.35
N ASP A 54 9.76 -12.11 0.38
CA ASP A 54 8.60 -11.23 0.28
C ASP A 54 7.33 -11.85 0.86
N MET A 55 7.44 -13.01 1.53
CA MET A 55 6.32 -13.58 2.26
C MET A 55 5.85 -12.64 3.38
N GLY A 56 4.58 -12.70 3.74
CA GLY A 56 4.03 -11.95 4.86
C GLY A 56 2.52 -11.75 4.77
N VAL A 57 2.04 -10.67 5.37
CA VAL A 57 0.63 -10.29 5.40
C VAL A 57 0.46 -8.95 4.71
N SER A 58 -0.30 -8.93 3.62
CA SER A 58 -0.85 -7.71 3.06
C SER A 58 -2.28 -7.55 3.56
N ALA A 59 -2.68 -6.32 3.87
CA ALA A 59 -4.06 -6.03 4.25
C ALA A 59 -4.44 -4.61 3.87
N PHE A 60 -5.73 -4.38 3.68
CA PHE A 60 -6.27 -3.05 3.49
C PHE A 60 -7.61 -2.88 4.20
N LEU A 61 -7.92 -1.64 4.56
CA LEU A 61 -9.14 -1.22 5.22
C LEU A 61 -9.65 0.02 4.52
N PHE A 62 -10.81 -0.07 3.85
CA PHE A 62 -11.43 1.11 3.25
C PHE A 62 -11.91 2.07 4.33
N LEU A 63 -11.53 3.33 4.17
CA LEU A 63 -12.04 4.45 4.94
C LEU A 63 -12.94 5.31 4.06
N LYS A 64 -13.78 6.17 4.65
CA LYS A 64 -14.58 7.11 3.88
C LYS A 64 -13.67 8.04 3.06
N GLY A 65 -13.66 7.84 1.75
CA GLY A 65 -12.81 8.58 0.81
C GLY A 65 -11.32 8.31 0.95
N GLY A 66 -10.92 7.16 1.49
CA GLY A 66 -9.51 6.81 1.64
C GLY A 66 -9.31 5.36 2.07
N HIS A 67 -8.17 5.05 2.66
CA HIS A 67 -7.81 3.70 3.08
C HIS A 67 -6.72 3.67 4.13
N ILE A 68 -6.56 2.51 4.77
CA ILE A 68 -5.32 2.07 5.38
C ILE A 68 -4.85 0.84 4.60
N THR A 69 -3.62 0.80 4.11
CA THR A 69 -2.96 -0.43 3.64
C THR A 69 -1.78 -0.76 4.53
N ILE A 70 -1.48 -2.05 4.67
CA ILE A 70 -0.29 -2.52 5.35
C ILE A 70 0.30 -3.70 4.58
N HIS A 71 1.61 -3.68 4.40
CA HIS A 71 2.37 -4.79 3.81
C HIS A 71 3.49 -5.16 4.77
N THR A 72 3.47 -6.39 5.29
CA THR A 72 4.49 -6.89 6.21
C THR A 72 5.46 -7.83 5.51
N PHE A 73 6.72 -7.80 5.95
CA PHE A 73 7.81 -8.65 5.45
C PHE A 73 8.55 -9.24 6.66
N PRO A 74 8.07 -10.34 7.25
CA PRO A 74 8.64 -10.91 8.47
C PRO A 74 10.13 -11.22 8.33
N LEU A 75 10.55 -11.80 7.20
CA LEU A 75 11.94 -12.18 6.95
C LEU A 75 12.89 -10.99 6.72
N ARG A 76 12.32 -9.83 6.38
CA ARG A 76 13.02 -8.55 6.22
C ARG A 76 12.86 -7.64 7.45
N GLU A 77 12.14 -8.10 8.48
CA GLU A 77 11.88 -7.35 9.71
C GLU A 77 11.30 -5.95 9.44
N CYS A 78 10.47 -5.80 8.40
CA CYS A 78 9.92 -4.50 8.00
C CYS A 78 8.45 -4.56 7.61
N TYR A 79 7.81 -3.39 7.57
CA TYR A 79 6.47 -3.22 7.05
C TYR A 79 6.25 -1.79 6.52
N PHE A 80 5.32 -1.66 5.58
CA PHE A 80 4.92 -0.38 4.99
C PHE A 80 3.45 -0.13 5.26
N VAL A 81 3.09 1.12 5.56
CA VAL A 81 1.70 1.54 5.77
C VAL A 81 1.41 2.80 4.98
N ASP A 82 0.23 2.83 4.38
CA ASP A 82 -0.37 4.03 3.81
C ASP A 82 -1.70 4.26 4.51
N MET A 83 -1.87 5.42 5.15
CA MET A 83 -3.09 5.82 5.83
C MET A 83 -3.56 7.17 5.30
N VAL A 84 -4.70 7.15 4.62
CA VAL A 84 -5.30 8.33 4.01
C VAL A 84 -6.80 8.36 4.28
N TYR A 85 -7.31 9.54 4.63
CA TYR A 85 -8.71 9.74 4.98
C TYR A 85 -9.20 11.09 4.49
N ASP A 86 -10.38 11.13 3.85
CA ASP A 86 -11.01 12.39 3.48
C ASP A 86 -11.76 12.98 4.68
N GLY A 87 -10.97 13.52 5.59
CA GLY A 87 -11.36 14.21 6.81
C GLY A 87 -10.12 14.61 7.61
N GLU A 88 -10.33 15.19 8.77
CA GLU A 88 -9.24 15.44 9.70
C GLU A 88 -9.03 14.23 10.62
N TYR A 89 -7.76 13.92 10.89
CA TYR A 89 -7.36 13.00 11.93
C TYR A 89 -6.03 13.42 12.54
N ASP A 90 -5.78 12.97 13.77
CA ASP A 90 -4.54 13.21 14.49
C ASP A 90 -3.46 12.22 14.00
N VAL A 91 -2.52 12.75 13.21
CA VAL A 91 -1.41 11.97 12.63
C VAL A 91 -0.44 11.50 13.71
N GLU A 92 -0.19 12.31 14.75
CA GLU A 92 0.70 11.94 15.85
C GLU A 92 0.08 10.81 16.68
N LYS A 93 -1.24 10.86 16.90
CA LYS A 93 -1.98 9.74 17.51
C LYS A 93 -1.85 8.48 16.66
N ALA A 94 -2.08 8.57 15.35
CA ALA A 94 -1.97 7.43 14.45
C ALA A 94 -0.55 6.82 14.45
N TYR A 95 0.48 7.64 14.29
CA TYR A 95 1.89 7.23 14.38
C TYR A 95 2.21 6.57 15.72
N GLY A 96 1.78 7.17 16.83
CA GLY A 96 1.97 6.62 18.17
C GLY A 96 1.31 5.25 18.37
N LEU A 97 0.14 5.03 17.76
CA LEU A 97 -0.54 3.74 17.78
C LEU A 97 0.23 2.68 16.98
N PHE A 98 0.66 2.98 15.76
CA PHE A 98 1.48 2.07 14.96
C PHE A 98 2.76 1.69 15.69
N LYS A 99 3.49 2.67 16.22
CA LYS A 99 4.71 2.46 17.00
C LYS A 99 4.50 1.60 18.25
N ARG A 100 3.35 1.73 18.92
CA ARG A 100 3.03 0.95 20.12
C ARG A 100 2.59 -0.47 19.79
N LEU A 101 1.75 -0.65 18.78
CA LEU A 101 1.16 -1.94 18.44
C LEU A 101 2.14 -2.81 17.64
N LEU A 102 2.79 -2.23 16.62
CA LEU A 102 3.80 -2.90 15.80
C LEU A 102 5.14 -2.17 15.91
N PRO A 103 5.90 -2.34 17.01
CA PRO A 103 7.14 -1.58 17.24
C PRO A 103 8.17 -1.73 16.12
N PHE A 104 8.91 -0.65 15.88
CA PHE A 104 9.98 -0.55 14.89
C PHE A 104 11.11 0.37 15.39
N GLU A 105 12.27 0.28 14.74
CA GLU A 105 13.44 1.12 15.01
C GLU A 105 13.25 2.50 14.37
N VAL A 106 12.94 3.51 15.21
CA VAL A 106 12.64 4.89 14.76
C VAL A 106 13.78 5.50 13.94
N THR A 107 15.03 5.27 14.32
CA THR A 107 16.21 5.87 13.67
C THR A 107 16.43 5.38 12.24
N ARG A 108 15.79 4.27 11.85
CA ARG A 108 15.94 3.64 10.53
C ARG A 108 14.63 3.65 9.74
N SER A 109 13.57 4.13 10.36
CA SER A 109 12.23 4.17 9.78
C SER A 109 11.91 5.59 9.38
N SER A 110 11.03 5.74 8.40
CA SER A 110 10.60 7.05 7.91
C SER A 110 9.10 7.23 8.10
N VAL A 111 8.72 8.49 8.29
CA VAL A 111 7.33 8.95 8.31
C VAL A 111 7.26 10.09 7.32
N GLN A 112 6.41 9.95 6.32
CA GLN A 112 6.13 11.02 5.36
C GLN A 112 4.65 11.38 5.42
N ILE A 113 4.35 12.67 5.30
CA ILE A 113 2.97 13.16 5.27
C ILE A 113 2.79 13.97 3.98
N SER A 114 1.76 13.66 3.21
CA SER A 114 1.39 14.39 2.01
C SER A 114 -0.03 14.93 2.12
N GLU A 115 -0.26 16.19 1.76
CA GLU A 115 -1.61 16.77 1.70
C GLU A 115 -2.16 16.67 0.28
N ARG A 116 -3.10 15.74 0.09
CA ARG A 116 -3.62 15.34 -1.24
C ARG A 116 -4.46 16.40 -1.93
N LYS A 117 -4.97 17.41 -1.20
CA LYS A 117 -5.79 18.48 -1.77
C LYS A 117 -4.98 19.67 -2.31
N VAL A 118 -3.66 19.69 -2.13
CA VAL A 118 -2.80 20.73 -2.73
C VAL A 118 -2.66 20.45 -4.24
N GLY A 119 -2.92 21.46 -5.07
CA GLY A 119 -2.74 21.38 -6.54
C GLY A 119 -1.27 21.48 -6.92
N GLU A 120 -0.50 20.42 -6.67
CA GLU A 120 0.94 20.38 -6.94
C GLU A 120 1.27 19.36 -8.05
N PHE A 121 2.24 19.71 -8.91
CA PHE A 121 2.91 18.80 -9.82
C PHE A 121 4.37 18.70 -9.38
N ARG A 122 4.73 17.59 -8.73
CA ARG A 122 6.06 17.43 -8.11
C ARG A 122 6.57 16.02 -8.27
N THR A 123 7.79 15.92 -8.75
CA THR A 123 8.54 14.65 -8.78
C THR A 123 9.73 14.79 -7.86
N VAL A 124 9.75 14.01 -6.79
CA VAL A 124 10.98 13.79 -6.01
C VAL A 124 11.78 12.71 -6.74
N PRO A 125 13.10 12.92 -6.99
CA PRO A 125 13.93 11.89 -7.60
C PRO A 125 13.83 10.58 -6.85
N VAL A 126 13.62 9.49 -7.59
CA VAL A 126 13.62 8.13 -7.05
C VAL A 126 14.95 7.49 -7.46
N ASN A 127 15.75 7.10 -6.48
CA ASN A 127 17.04 6.45 -6.67
C ASN A 127 16.83 4.93 -6.80
N PRO A 128 17.03 4.32 -7.98
CA PRO A 128 16.81 2.89 -8.16
C PRO A 128 17.72 2.00 -7.30
N ASP A 129 18.85 2.51 -6.82
CA ASP A 129 19.80 1.73 -6.01
C ASP A 129 19.47 1.78 -4.51
N GLU A 130 18.82 2.84 -4.06
CA GLU A 130 18.55 3.10 -2.63
C GLU A 130 17.08 2.92 -2.27
N ASP A 131 16.14 3.33 -3.13
CA ASP A 131 14.71 3.30 -2.86
C ASP A 131 14.10 1.98 -3.30
N PHE A 132 13.00 1.56 -2.64
CA PHE A 132 12.23 0.41 -3.12
C PHE A 132 11.50 0.77 -4.42
N GLY A 133 10.77 1.88 -4.42
CA GLY A 133 10.11 2.35 -5.62
C GLY A 133 9.26 3.61 -5.41
N PRO A 134 8.59 4.05 -6.48
CA PRO A 134 7.78 5.26 -6.46
C PRO A 134 6.40 5.00 -5.82
N HIS A 135 5.91 6.00 -5.10
CA HIS A 135 4.50 6.17 -4.78
C HIS A 135 3.97 7.42 -5.48
N ILE A 136 2.97 7.20 -6.33
CA ILE A 136 2.37 8.19 -7.20
C ILE A 136 0.99 8.56 -6.68
N PHE A 137 0.75 9.85 -6.56
CA PHE A 137 -0.52 10.46 -6.22
C PHE A 137 -1.05 11.27 -7.39
N ALA A 138 -2.25 10.95 -7.85
CA ALA A 138 -2.96 11.80 -8.80
C ALA A 138 -4.27 12.30 -8.19
N ARG A 139 -4.57 13.58 -8.45
CA ARG A 139 -5.90 14.14 -8.22
C ARG A 139 -6.46 14.54 -9.57
N ILE A 140 -7.62 14.00 -9.91
CA ILE A 140 -8.17 14.07 -11.27
C ILE A 140 -9.58 14.65 -11.18
N LYS A 141 -9.88 15.65 -11.98
CA LYS A 141 -11.26 16.11 -12.19
C LYS A 141 -11.88 15.21 -13.25
N ALA A 142 -12.83 14.39 -12.83
CA ALA A 142 -13.45 13.43 -13.72
C ALA A 142 -14.34 14.14 -14.75
N ASN A 143 -14.22 13.75 -16.02
CA ASN A 143 -15.09 14.22 -17.10
C ASN A 143 -16.51 13.64 -17.00
N LYS A 144 -16.62 12.43 -16.42
CA LYS A 144 -17.86 11.71 -16.19
C LYS A 144 -17.82 11.00 -14.85
N GLU A 145 -18.99 10.75 -14.27
CA GLU A 145 -19.13 9.87 -13.10
C GLU A 145 -18.73 8.43 -13.49
N PRO A 146 -17.72 7.83 -12.83
CA PRO A 146 -17.33 6.45 -13.10
C PRO A 146 -18.32 5.46 -12.47
N SER A 147 -18.68 4.40 -13.20
CA SER A 147 -19.43 3.27 -12.63
C SER A 147 -18.52 2.31 -11.87
N MET A 148 -19.10 1.39 -11.09
CA MET A 148 -18.31 0.35 -10.41
C MET A 148 -17.57 -0.54 -11.40
N GLU A 149 -18.22 -0.87 -12.52
CA GLU A 149 -17.65 -1.67 -13.61
C GLU A 149 -16.48 -0.94 -14.26
N ASN A 150 -16.62 0.35 -14.59
CA ASN A 150 -15.53 1.12 -15.18
C ASN A 150 -14.32 1.24 -14.24
N VAL A 151 -14.53 1.35 -12.93
CA VAL A 151 -13.43 1.36 -11.96
C VAL A 151 -12.77 -0.03 -11.88
N PHE A 152 -13.56 -1.10 -11.87
CA PHE A 152 -13.05 -2.47 -11.84
C PHE A 152 -12.19 -2.76 -13.07
N GLU A 153 -12.70 -2.50 -14.27
CA GLU A 153 -12.01 -2.73 -15.55
C GLU A 153 -10.71 -1.92 -15.61
N PHE A 154 -10.76 -0.64 -15.24
CA PHE A 154 -9.55 0.19 -15.20
C PHE A 154 -8.48 -0.34 -14.24
N LEU A 155 -8.88 -0.76 -13.04
CA LEU A 155 -7.95 -1.29 -12.04
C LEU A 155 -7.35 -2.64 -12.46
N GLU A 156 -8.01 -3.41 -13.33
CA GLU A 156 -7.39 -4.59 -13.95
C GLU A 156 -6.43 -4.20 -15.05
N ASP A 157 -6.88 -3.39 -16.00
CA ASP A 157 -6.10 -3.02 -17.18
C ASP A 157 -4.81 -2.28 -16.82
N ILE A 158 -4.84 -1.45 -15.77
CA ILE A 158 -3.66 -0.67 -15.37
C ILE A 158 -2.51 -1.57 -14.89
N ILE A 159 -2.80 -2.73 -14.29
CA ILE A 159 -1.78 -3.64 -13.74
C ILE A 159 -0.86 -4.13 -14.86
N ASP A 160 -1.44 -4.54 -15.99
CA ASP A 160 -0.68 -4.96 -17.18
C ASP A 160 0.10 -3.79 -17.77
N LYS A 161 -0.51 -2.59 -17.84
CA LYS A 161 0.14 -1.39 -18.38
C LYS A 161 1.35 -0.93 -17.56
N VAL A 162 1.34 -1.18 -16.25
CA VAL A 162 2.46 -0.86 -15.34
C VAL A 162 3.34 -2.06 -15.00
N ASN A 163 3.08 -3.22 -15.62
CA ASN A 163 3.85 -4.46 -15.51
C ASN A 163 4.06 -4.94 -14.05
N MET A 164 2.95 -5.01 -13.31
CA MET A 164 2.90 -5.47 -11.92
C MET A 164 2.16 -6.80 -11.79
N THR A 165 2.31 -7.47 -10.65
CA THR A 165 1.73 -8.79 -10.42
C THR A 165 0.52 -8.68 -9.50
N PRO A 166 -0.72 -8.97 -9.94
CA PRO A 166 -1.88 -8.92 -9.05
C PRO A 166 -1.84 -10.05 -8.01
N ILE A 167 -2.11 -9.73 -6.74
CA ILE A 167 -2.37 -10.74 -5.68
C ILE A 167 -3.84 -11.14 -5.70
N ILE A 168 -4.72 -10.15 -5.88
CA ILE A 168 -6.17 -10.32 -5.97
C ILE A 168 -6.73 -9.55 -7.16
N ARG A 169 -7.98 -9.84 -7.51
CA ARG A 169 -8.75 -8.98 -8.42
C ARG A 169 -9.17 -7.68 -7.72
N PRO A 170 -9.47 -6.60 -8.46
CA PRO A 170 -9.92 -5.36 -7.86
C PRO A 170 -11.18 -5.54 -7.02
N TYR A 171 -11.24 -4.84 -5.88
CA TYR A 171 -12.41 -4.74 -5.04
C TYR A 171 -12.96 -3.32 -5.12
N VAL A 172 -14.22 -3.18 -5.53
CA VAL A 172 -14.88 -1.89 -5.74
C VAL A 172 -16.12 -1.80 -4.85
N ILE A 173 -16.26 -0.68 -4.14
CA ILE A 173 -17.29 -0.49 -3.11
C ILE A 173 -17.71 0.98 -2.97
N LYS A 174 -18.99 1.18 -2.62
CA LYS A 174 -19.52 2.50 -2.22
C LYS A 174 -19.46 2.64 -0.70
N ASP A 175 -19.20 3.84 -0.20
CA ASP A 175 -19.02 4.08 1.24
C ASP A 175 -20.24 3.73 2.10
N VAL A 176 -21.44 3.88 1.56
CA VAL A 176 -22.71 3.43 2.16
C VAL A 176 -23.68 2.95 1.08
N MET A 177 -24.74 2.22 1.45
CA MET A 177 -25.73 1.70 0.50
C MET A 177 -26.56 2.81 -0.17
N ASN A 178 -27.02 3.79 0.61
CA ASN A 178 -27.88 4.89 0.16
C ASN A 178 -27.19 6.23 0.42
N HIS A 179 -27.36 7.20 -0.47
CA HIS A 179 -26.73 8.53 -0.37
C HIS A 179 -25.21 8.45 -0.19
N TYR A 180 -24.58 7.54 -0.93
CA TYR A 180 -23.14 7.39 -0.96
C TYR A 180 -22.46 8.70 -1.37
N THR A 181 -21.30 8.95 -0.78
CA THR A 181 -20.46 10.11 -1.12
C THR A 181 -19.17 9.70 -1.81
N TYR A 182 -18.84 8.41 -1.75
CA TYR A 182 -17.63 7.85 -2.34
C TYR A 182 -17.87 6.54 -3.09
N LEU A 183 -17.20 6.41 -4.23
CA LEU A 183 -16.93 5.16 -4.92
C LEU A 183 -15.43 4.87 -4.79
N SER A 184 -15.08 3.76 -4.16
CA SER A 184 -13.69 3.36 -3.92
C SER A 184 -13.38 2.04 -4.62
N GLY A 185 -12.17 1.91 -5.14
CA GLY A 185 -11.63 0.70 -5.73
C GLY A 185 -10.20 0.48 -5.27
N MET A 186 -9.80 -0.77 -5.08
CA MET A 186 -8.43 -1.12 -4.78
C MET A 186 -8.06 -2.48 -5.32
N VAL A 187 -6.81 -2.61 -5.77
CA VAL A 187 -6.19 -3.90 -6.07
C VAL A 187 -4.85 -3.99 -5.36
N MET A 188 -4.58 -5.16 -4.79
CA MET A 188 -3.30 -5.47 -4.16
C MET A 188 -2.42 -6.16 -5.18
N ILE A 189 -1.21 -5.66 -5.32
CA ILE A 189 -0.16 -6.18 -6.20
C ILE A 189 0.98 -6.73 -5.34
N ALA A 190 1.77 -7.67 -5.86
CA ALA A 190 2.91 -8.23 -5.14
C ALA A 190 3.87 -7.13 -4.69
N GLU A 191 3.89 -6.04 -5.45
CA GLU A 191 4.74 -4.88 -5.23
C GLU A 191 4.14 -3.82 -4.28
N SER A 192 2.88 -3.93 -3.84
CA SER A 192 2.13 -3.06 -2.89
C SER A 192 0.65 -2.91 -3.30
N HIS A 193 0.19 -1.75 -3.79
CA HIS A 193 -1.23 -1.53 -4.08
C HIS A 193 -1.49 -0.41 -5.10
N ILE A 194 -2.69 -0.48 -5.70
CA ILE A 194 -3.27 0.58 -6.53
C ILE A 194 -4.65 0.90 -5.96
N SER A 195 -4.94 2.17 -5.68
CA SER A 195 -6.23 2.59 -5.13
C SER A 195 -6.84 3.76 -5.89
N PHE A 196 -8.16 3.83 -5.82
CA PHE A 196 -9.00 4.78 -6.53
C PHE A 196 -10.14 5.21 -5.61
N HIS A 197 -10.34 6.52 -5.42
CA HIS A 197 -11.44 7.07 -4.63
C HIS A 197 -12.09 8.24 -5.36
N TYR A 198 -13.30 8.04 -5.88
CA TYR A 198 -14.12 9.08 -6.51
C TYR A 198 -15.10 9.69 -5.52
N ASN A 199 -15.07 11.03 -5.38
CA ASN A 199 -16.00 11.80 -4.57
C ASN A 199 -17.17 12.30 -5.42
N TYR A 200 -18.37 11.81 -5.15
CA TYR A 200 -19.58 12.17 -5.90
C TYR A 200 -19.98 13.65 -5.76
N ASN A 201 -19.62 14.30 -4.64
CA ASN A 201 -19.98 15.70 -4.40
C ASN A 201 -19.09 16.67 -5.17
N THR A 202 -17.83 16.31 -5.44
CA THR A 202 -16.84 17.20 -6.05
C THR A 202 -16.45 16.79 -7.47
N GLY A 203 -16.77 15.56 -7.89
CA GLY A 203 -16.32 15.00 -9.16
C GLY A 203 -14.82 14.72 -9.21
N ILE A 204 -14.15 14.65 -8.05
CA ILE A 204 -12.71 14.45 -7.96
C ILE A 204 -12.38 12.99 -7.67
N ILE A 205 -11.39 12.47 -8.39
CA ILE A 205 -10.75 11.18 -8.15
C ILE A 205 -9.44 11.42 -7.41
N TYR A 206 -9.21 10.67 -6.34
CA TYR A 206 -7.91 10.49 -5.71
C TYR A 206 -7.41 9.10 -6.10
N PHE A 207 -6.30 9.07 -6.83
CA PHE A 207 -5.66 7.85 -7.29
C PHE A 207 -4.28 7.71 -6.63
N ASP A 208 -3.96 6.49 -6.21
CA ASP A 208 -2.68 6.11 -5.62
C ASP A 208 -2.14 4.87 -6.33
N LEU A 209 -0.87 4.90 -6.70
CA LEU A 209 -0.12 3.73 -7.14
C LEU A 209 1.19 3.70 -6.36
N PHE A 210 1.30 2.74 -5.45
CA PHE A 210 2.54 2.46 -4.75
C PHE A 210 3.11 1.14 -5.26
N SER A 211 4.40 1.15 -5.61
CA SER A 211 5.16 -0.05 -5.90
C SER A 211 6.51 -0.02 -5.17
N CYS A 212 6.88 -1.12 -4.55
CA CYS A 212 8.21 -1.39 -3.99
C CYS A 212 9.21 -1.88 -5.06
N LYS A 213 8.83 -1.79 -6.34
CA LYS A 213 9.63 -2.07 -7.52
C LYS A 213 9.61 -0.86 -8.45
N MET A 214 10.76 -0.52 -9.04
CA MET A 214 10.83 0.50 -10.08
C MET A 214 10.04 0.07 -11.33
N PHE A 215 9.27 1.00 -11.90
CA PHE A 215 8.55 0.80 -13.14
C PHE A 215 8.52 2.09 -13.97
N ASP A 216 8.19 1.98 -15.25
CA ASP A 216 8.03 3.13 -16.12
C ASP A 216 6.67 3.79 -15.87
N TYR A 217 6.69 4.84 -15.05
CA TYR A 217 5.52 5.66 -14.75
C TYR A 217 5.36 6.87 -15.69
N SER A 218 6.17 6.98 -16.75
CA SER A 218 6.10 8.11 -17.68
C SER A 218 4.80 8.16 -18.48
N ILE A 219 4.12 7.02 -18.63
CA ILE A 219 2.85 6.90 -19.36
C ILE A 219 1.62 7.13 -18.49
N LEU A 220 1.77 7.11 -17.16
CA LEU A 220 0.64 7.03 -16.25
C LEU A 220 -0.17 8.33 -16.20
N ASP A 221 0.49 9.48 -16.28
CA ASP A 221 -0.21 10.77 -16.29
C ASP A 221 -1.10 10.92 -17.53
N LYS A 222 -0.61 10.47 -18.70
CA LYS A 222 -1.35 10.45 -19.96
C LYS A 222 -2.52 9.47 -19.88
N LEU A 223 -2.29 8.26 -19.39
CA LEU A 223 -3.33 7.25 -19.19
C LEU A 223 -4.49 7.81 -18.35
N LEU A 224 -4.18 8.39 -17.19
CA LEU A 224 -5.18 8.95 -16.29
C LEU A 224 -5.97 10.11 -16.92
N LYS A 225 -5.30 10.92 -17.76
CA LYS A 225 -5.96 12.00 -18.52
C LYS A 225 -6.95 11.49 -19.54
N GLU A 226 -6.53 10.48 -20.31
CA GLU A 226 -7.32 9.89 -21.38
C GLU A 226 -8.55 9.15 -20.83
N GLU A 227 -8.37 8.39 -19.73
CA GLU A 227 -9.44 7.57 -19.16
C GLU A 227 -10.45 8.38 -18.33
N TYR A 228 -9.98 9.31 -17.50
CA TYR A 228 -10.82 9.93 -16.47
C TYR A 228 -10.99 11.45 -16.59
N GLY A 229 -9.94 12.19 -16.96
CA GLY A 229 -10.07 13.64 -17.19
C GLY A 229 -8.88 14.48 -16.72
N GLU A 230 -9.12 15.73 -16.37
CA GLU A 230 -8.05 16.71 -16.12
C GLU A 230 -7.26 16.39 -14.84
N LEU A 231 -5.93 16.24 -14.94
CA LEU A 231 -5.07 16.18 -13.75
C LEU A 231 -5.04 17.55 -13.06
N LEU A 232 -5.42 17.59 -11.80
CA LEU A 232 -5.32 18.75 -10.91
C LEU A 232 -4.05 18.74 -10.07
N SER A 233 -3.50 17.55 -9.82
CA SER A 233 -2.20 17.35 -9.17
C SER A 233 -1.62 16.01 -9.56
N TYR A 234 -0.28 15.92 -9.62
CA TYR A 234 0.45 14.70 -9.87
C TYR A 234 1.76 14.73 -9.10
N VAL A 235 1.86 13.91 -8.06
CA VAL A 235 3.00 13.90 -7.14
C VAL A 235 3.64 12.52 -7.12
N ILE A 236 4.96 12.47 -7.26
CA ILE A 236 5.75 11.23 -7.18
C ILE A 236 6.74 11.39 -6.03
N ILE A 237 6.76 10.41 -5.13
CA ILE A 237 7.70 10.35 -4.02
C ILE A 237 8.38 8.97 -3.94
N PRO A 238 9.65 8.90 -3.52
CA PRO A 238 10.30 7.63 -3.22
C PRO A 238 9.77 7.06 -1.90
N ARG A 239 9.66 5.73 -1.86
CA ARG A 239 9.26 4.98 -0.67
C ARG A 239 10.24 3.87 -0.37
N GLY A 240 10.46 3.71 0.92
CA GLY A 240 11.31 2.70 1.53
C GLY A 240 12.78 2.78 1.09
N THR A 241 13.61 1.95 1.71
CA THR A 241 15.05 1.90 1.49
C THR A 241 15.45 0.43 1.38
N LYS A 242 16.29 0.09 0.39
CA LYS A 242 16.77 -1.27 0.14
C LYS A 242 17.79 -1.77 1.17
N HIS A 243 17.91 -1.11 2.32
CA HIS A 243 18.82 -1.52 3.38
C HIS A 243 18.58 -2.99 3.75
N LYS A 244 19.65 -3.78 3.73
CA LYS A 244 19.60 -5.23 3.95
C LYS A 244 19.41 -5.54 5.44
N TYR A 245 18.19 -5.86 5.85
CA TYR A 245 17.89 -6.50 7.12
C TYR A 245 18.03 -8.01 6.93
N ASN A 246 19.26 -8.49 7.06
CA ASN A 246 19.59 -9.87 6.74
C ASN A 246 19.64 -10.79 7.95
N ARG A 247 19.26 -10.38 9.17
CA ARG A 247 19.47 -11.24 10.34
C ARG A 247 18.68 -12.53 10.20
N VAL A 248 17.36 -12.45 10.01
CA VAL A 248 16.50 -13.62 9.83
C VAL A 248 16.74 -14.31 8.48
N SER A 249 16.76 -13.56 7.37
CA SER A 249 17.05 -14.13 6.04
C SER A 249 18.40 -14.88 5.97
N SER A 250 19.44 -14.39 6.64
CA SER A 250 20.74 -15.10 6.70
C SER A 250 20.71 -16.34 7.59
N MET A 251 19.89 -16.35 8.65
CA MET A 251 19.66 -17.53 9.48
C MET A 251 18.93 -18.61 8.68
N LEU A 252 17.86 -18.26 7.97
CA LEU A 252 17.11 -19.20 7.14
C LEU A 252 17.96 -19.83 6.04
N LYS A 253 18.82 -19.04 5.36
CA LYS A 253 19.77 -19.59 4.37
C LYS A 253 20.71 -20.62 4.99
N LYS A 254 21.16 -20.42 6.23
CA LYS A 254 22.00 -21.41 6.94
C LYS A 254 21.20 -22.65 7.31
N GLU A 255 19.98 -22.48 7.81
CA GLU A 255 19.09 -23.59 8.14
C GLU A 255 18.72 -24.42 6.92
N GLU A 256 18.45 -23.81 5.77
CA GLU A 256 18.19 -24.52 4.52
C GLU A 256 19.39 -25.38 4.09
N ILE A 257 20.61 -24.85 4.24
CA ILE A 257 21.85 -25.61 4.02
C ILE A 257 21.95 -26.79 4.98
N TYR A 258 21.67 -26.60 6.27
CA TYR A 258 21.70 -27.67 7.27
C TYR A 258 20.63 -28.74 6.98
N ASN A 259 19.40 -28.33 6.70
CA ASN A 259 18.25 -29.19 6.45
C ASN A 259 18.29 -29.86 5.07
N SER A 260 19.09 -29.35 4.14
CA SER A 260 19.34 -29.98 2.83
C SER A 260 20.66 -30.75 2.78
N ALA A 261 21.46 -30.76 3.86
CA ALA A 261 22.75 -31.44 3.89
C ALA A 261 22.64 -32.94 3.59
N TRP A 262 21.55 -33.59 4.02
CA TRP A 262 21.28 -35.01 3.76
C TRP A 262 21.07 -35.31 2.28
N LYS A 263 20.64 -34.34 1.45
CA LYS A 263 20.44 -34.55 0.00
C LYS A 263 21.75 -34.92 -0.71
N LYS A 264 22.90 -34.49 -0.17
CA LYS A 264 24.22 -34.89 -0.71
C LYS A 264 24.53 -36.37 -0.51
N ASN A 265 23.79 -37.07 0.36
CA ASN A 265 24.00 -38.48 0.69
C ASN A 265 23.10 -39.44 -0.11
N ILE A 266 22.20 -38.92 -0.95
CA ILE A 266 21.22 -39.71 -1.73
C ILE A 266 21.38 -39.55 -3.25
N THR A 267 22.27 -38.69 -3.72
CA THR A 267 22.65 -38.59 -5.13
C THR A 267 24.05 -39.18 -5.31
N GLU A 268 24.09 -40.46 -5.71
CA GLU A 268 25.21 -41.07 -6.45
C GLU A 268 24.92 -41.01 -7.96
#